data_AF-A0A9D8P5V1-F1
#
_entry.id   AF-A0A9D8P5V1-F1
#
_cell.length_a   1.000
_cell.length_b   1.000
_cell.length_c   1.000
_cell.angle_alpha   90.00
_cell.angle_beta   90.00
_cell.angle_gamma   90.00
#
_symmetry.space_group_name_H-M   'P 1'
#
loop_
_entity.id
_entity.type
_entity.pdbx_description
1 polymer ?
#
loop_
_entity_poly.entity_id
_entity_poly.type
_entity_poly.pdbx_seq_one_letter_code
_entity_poly.pdbx_strand_id
1 'polypeptide(L)'
;MTPSKVRKYKKEYAEELLRIAQSDLDAGHAIQAARSGRAENLAYFAEQVVEKSLKAVLCIREIAFPATHDLRQLIDLMGPSDVPPHGDALGELTIYGAVRRYEEGPWSLSWEEADLALSAAKDVLAWALACKG
;
A
#
# COMPACT_ATOMS: atom_id res chain seq x y z
N MET A 1 18.18 6.07 -16.33
CA MET A 1 16.79 6.09 -15.84
C MET A 1 16.37 7.54 -15.75
N THR A 2 15.43 8.00 -16.58
CA THR A 2 14.92 9.38 -16.50
C THR A 2 14.22 9.54 -15.15
N PRO A 3 14.51 10.58 -14.35
CA PRO A 3 13.78 10.76 -13.10
C PRO A 3 12.28 10.82 -13.40
N SER A 4 11.50 9.99 -12.71
CA SER A 4 10.05 9.97 -12.86
C SER A 4 9.53 11.38 -12.55
N LYS A 5 8.70 11.91 -13.44
CA LYS A 5 8.22 13.29 -13.34
C LYS A 5 7.33 13.42 -12.09
N VAL A 6 7.81 14.16 -11.10
CA VAL A 6 7.05 14.48 -9.89
C VAL A 6 5.83 15.32 -10.25
N ARG A 7 4.65 14.95 -9.73
CA ARG A 7 3.38 15.62 -10.02
C ARG A 7 2.60 15.85 -8.74
N LYS A 8 1.96 17.02 -8.65
CA LYS A 8 0.92 17.29 -7.65
C LYS A 8 -0.42 16.80 -8.18
N TYR A 9 -1.09 15.95 -7.41
CA TYR A 9 -2.40 15.39 -7.74
C TYR A 9 -3.51 16.20 -7.07
N LYS A 10 -4.73 16.13 -7.61
CA LYS A 10 -5.87 16.87 -7.05
C LYS A 10 -6.39 16.17 -5.78
N LYS A 11 -7.00 16.91 -4.85
CA LYS A 11 -7.54 16.34 -3.61
C LYS A 11 -8.65 15.31 -3.87
N GLU A 12 -9.44 15.46 -4.92
CA GLU A 12 -10.50 14.50 -5.28
C GLU A 12 -9.93 13.12 -5.63
N TYR A 13 -8.69 13.06 -6.11
CA TYR A 13 -7.99 11.81 -6.39
C TYR A 13 -7.71 11.02 -5.10
N ALA A 14 -7.54 11.70 -3.95
CA ALA A 14 -7.38 11.03 -2.67
C ALA A 14 -8.61 10.17 -2.33
N GLU A 15 -9.82 10.70 -2.56
CA GLU A 15 -11.06 9.98 -2.27
C GLU A 15 -11.23 8.76 -3.17
N GLU A 16 -10.83 8.89 -4.44
CA GLU A 16 -10.80 7.76 -5.37
C GLU A 16 -9.84 6.68 -4.91
N LEU A 17 -8.61 7.05 -4.54
CA LEU A 17 -7.61 6.12 -4.03
C LEU A 17 -8.09 5.39 -2.77
N LEU A 18 -8.71 6.09 -1.82
CA LEU A 18 -9.24 5.47 -0.60
C LEU A 18 -10.39 4.51 -0.86
N ARG A 19 -11.28 4.82 -1.81
CA ARG A 19 -12.34 3.87 -2.23
C ARG A 19 -11.75 2.61 -2.87
N ILE A 20 -10.74 2.77 -3.71
CA ILE A 20 -10.07 1.62 -4.34
C ILE A 20 -9.32 0.81 -3.28
N ALA A 21 -8.61 1.47 -2.35
CA ALA A 21 -7.93 0.80 -1.25
C ALA A 21 -8.90 -0.01 -0.37
N GLN A 22 -10.09 0.50 -0.09
CA GLN A 22 -11.11 -0.27 0.63
C GLN A 22 -11.54 -1.51 -0.18
N SER A 23 -11.77 -1.37 -1.48
CA SER A 23 -12.11 -2.51 -2.35
C SER A 23 -10.99 -3.55 -2.42
N ASP A 24 -9.72 -3.11 -2.41
CA ASP A 24 -8.57 -4.01 -2.38
C ASP A 24 -8.47 -4.76 -1.05
N LEU A 25 -8.78 -4.09 0.08
CA LEU A 25 -8.83 -4.72 1.40
C LEU A 25 -9.94 -5.80 1.45
N ASP A 26 -11.11 -5.51 0.88
CA ASP A 26 -12.21 -6.47 0.80
C ASP A 26 -11.83 -7.70 -0.04
N ALA A 27 -11.12 -7.50 -1.16
CA ALA A 27 -10.56 -8.58 -1.96
C ALA A 27 -9.52 -9.41 -1.19
N GLY A 28 -8.65 -8.74 -0.41
CA GLY A 28 -7.72 -9.39 0.50
C GLY A 28 -8.44 -10.28 1.53
N HIS A 29 -9.49 -9.78 2.18
CA HIS A 29 -10.29 -10.58 3.11
C HIS A 29 -10.94 -11.80 2.45
N ALA A 30 -11.41 -11.68 1.21
CA ALA A 30 -11.98 -12.80 0.47
C ALA A 30 -10.93 -13.91 0.23
N ILE A 31 -9.70 -13.53 -0.15
CA ILE A 31 -8.58 -14.47 -0.33
C ILE A 31 -8.18 -15.11 1.00
N GLN A 32 -8.07 -14.29 2.06
CA GLN A 32 -7.77 -14.76 3.41
C GLN A 32 -8.78 -15.81 3.89
N ALA A 33 -10.09 -15.55 3.72
CA ALA A 33 -11.14 -16.48 4.12
C ALA A 33 -11.13 -17.77 3.29
N ALA A 34 -10.94 -17.66 1.97
CA ALA A 34 -10.95 -18.81 1.07
C ALA A 34 -9.70 -19.69 1.17
N ARG A 35 -8.56 -19.13 1.62
CA ARG A 35 -7.23 -19.77 1.61
C ARG A 35 -6.91 -20.43 0.25
N SER A 36 -7.32 -19.75 -0.82
CA SER A 36 -7.18 -20.23 -2.19
C SER A 36 -6.12 -19.42 -2.93
N GLY A 37 -5.31 -20.10 -3.73
CA GLY A 37 -4.19 -19.50 -4.44
C GLY A 37 -2.92 -19.41 -3.58
N ARG A 38 -2.08 -18.41 -3.88
CA ARG A 38 -0.79 -18.20 -3.21
C ARG A 38 -0.90 -17.16 -2.11
N ALA A 39 -0.11 -17.29 -1.04
CA ALA A 39 -0.04 -16.28 0.03
C ALA A 39 0.41 -14.91 -0.51
N GLU A 40 1.24 -14.90 -1.56
CA GLU A 40 1.68 -13.69 -2.27
C GLU A 40 0.51 -12.92 -2.89
N ASN A 41 -0.59 -13.58 -3.24
CA ASN A 41 -1.77 -12.89 -3.75
C ASN A 41 -2.41 -12.04 -2.64
N LEU A 42 -2.43 -12.54 -1.41
CA LEU A 42 -2.92 -11.80 -0.25
C LEU A 42 -1.98 -10.63 0.08
N ALA A 43 -0.66 -10.86 0.07
CA ALA A 43 0.33 -9.82 0.28
C ALA A 43 0.33 -8.75 -0.82
N TYR A 44 0.00 -9.12 -2.06
CA TYR A 44 -0.21 -8.17 -3.16
C TYR A 44 -1.38 -7.23 -2.85
N PHE A 45 -2.53 -7.73 -2.40
CA PHE A 45 -3.62 -6.85 -1.99
C PHE A 45 -3.24 -5.97 -0.81
N ALA A 46 -2.50 -6.50 0.17
CA ALA A 46 -1.99 -5.70 1.27
C ALA A 46 -1.09 -4.54 0.79
N GLU A 47 -0.13 -4.81 -0.09
CA GLU A 47 0.72 -3.80 -0.74
C GLU A 47 -0.14 -2.73 -1.45
N GLN A 48 -1.15 -3.17 -2.19
CA GLN A 48 -2.00 -2.28 -2.98
C GLN A 48 -2.89 -1.37 -2.15
N VAL A 49 -3.35 -1.85 -0.99
CA VAL A 49 -4.05 -1.03 0.01
C VAL A 49 -3.09 0.02 0.56
N VAL A 50 -1.89 -0.39 1.00
CA VAL A 50 -0.88 0.52 1.56
C VAL A 50 -0.50 1.60 0.55
N GLU A 51 -0.15 1.23 -0.69
CA GLU A 51 0.26 2.17 -1.73
C GLU A 51 -0.79 3.27 -1.96
N LYS A 52 -2.05 2.87 -2.10
CA LYS A 52 -3.15 3.80 -2.39
C LYS A 52 -3.47 4.68 -1.18
N SER A 53 -3.42 4.12 0.03
CA SER A 53 -3.59 4.88 1.27
C SER A 53 -2.49 5.93 1.44
N LEU A 54 -1.22 5.58 1.22
CA LEU A 54 -0.10 6.52 1.30
C LEU A 54 -0.25 7.64 0.25
N LYS A 55 -0.53 7.28 -1.01
CA LYS A 55 -0.77 8.26 -2.09
C LYS A 55 -1.97 9.16 -1.79
N ALA A 56 -3.02 8.64 -1.18
CA ALA A 56 -4.18 9.43 -0.79
C ALA A 56 -3.79 10.48 0.26
N VAL A 57 -3.03 10.11 1.29
CA VAL A 57 -2.54 11.07 2.29
C VAL A 57 -1.64 12.13 1.65
N LEU A 58 -0.71 11.75 0.77
CA LEU A 58 0.10 12.73 0.02
C LEU A 58 -0.77 13.71 -0.78
N CYS A 59 -1.86 13.23 -1.40
CA CYS A 59 -2.83 14.09 -2.09
C CYS A 59 -3.56 15.04 -1.13
N ILE A 60 -4.01 14.56 0.04
CA ILE A 60 -4.68 15.38 1.07
C ILE A 60 -3.75 16.48 1.58
N ARG A 61 -2.49 16.12 1.84
CA ARG A 61 -1.42 17.03 2.28
C ARG A 61 -0.86 17.89 1.14
N GLU A 62 -1.38 17.72 -0.08
CA GLU A 62 -0.97 18.50 -1.25
C GLU A 62 0.51 18.35 -1.63
N ILE A 63 1.11 17.23 -1.26
CA ILE A 63 2.50 16.87 -1.54
C ILE A 63 2.59 16.21 -2.93
N ALA A 64 3.53 16.68 -3.74
CA ALA A 64 3.78 16.11 -5.05
C ALA A 64 4.65 14.84 -4.93
N PHE A 65 4.34 13.80 -5.71
CA PHE A 65 5.07 12.54 -5.71
C PHE A 65 5.34 12.05 -7.13
N PRO A 66 6.40 11.25 -7.36
CA PRO A 66 6.68 10.66 -8.67
C PRO A 66 5.66 9.57 -9.01
N ALA A 67 5.55 9.22 -10.29
CA ALA A 67 4.88 7.98 -10.69
C ALA A 67 5.75 6.79 -10.27
N THR A 68 5.55 6.33 -9.03
CA THR A 68 6.27 5.23 -8.39
C THR A 68 5.29 4.28 -7.70
N HIS A 69 5.70 3.02 -7.55
CA HIS A 69 5.05 1.98 -6.77
C HIS A 69 5.88 1.60 -5.53
N ASP A 70 6.98 2.30 -5.30
CA ASP A 70 7.87 2.05 -4.18
C ASP A 70 7.31 2.69 -2.90
N LEU A 71 6.95 1.86 -1.92
CA LEU A 71 6.34 2.32 -0.68
C LEU A 71 7.31 3.12 0.18
N ARG A 72 8.61 2.79 0.18
CA ARG A 72 9.61 3.57 0.94
C ARG A 72 9.73 4.97 0.38
N GLN A 73 9.81 5.09 -0.95
CA GLN A 73 9.83 6.40 -1.59
C GLN A 73 8.59 7.23 -1.29
N LEU A 74 7.41 6.62 -1.11
CA LEU A 74 6.20 7.34 -0.71
C LEU A 74 6.24 7.76 0.76
N ILE A 75 6.76 6.92 1.65
CA ILE A 75 6.91 7.21 3.09
C ILE A 75 7.94 8.30 3.32
N ASP A 76 9.07 8.29 2.58
CA ASP A 76 10.13 9.30 2.66
C ASP A 76 9.65 10.72 2.32
N LEU A 77 8.53 10.84 1.60
CA LEU A 77 7.91 12.14 1.28
C LEU A 77 7.04 12.67 2.42
N MET A 78 6.71 11.85 3.42
CA MET A 78 5.84 12.23 4.52
C MET A 78 6.61 13.00 5.59
N GLY A 79 5.94 13.97 6.21
CA GLY A 79 6.52 14.71 7.33
C GLY A 79 6.59 13.86 8.61
N PRO A 80 7.38 14.27 9.61
CA PRO A 80 7.51 13.54 10.88
C PRO A 80 6.19 13.33 11.64
N SER A 81 5.18 14.16 11.38
CA SER A 81 3.84 14.07 11.98
C SER A 81 2.84 13.21 11.18
N ASP A 82 3.20 12.78 9.96
CA ASP A 82 2.34 12.02 9.04
C ASP A 82 2.91 10.62 8.79
N VAL A 83 3.68 10.06 9.73
CA VAL A 83 4.22 8.70 9.62
C VAL A 83 3.06 7.69 9.70
N PRO A 84 2.92 6.77 8.74
CA PRO A 84 1.88 5.75 8.78
C PRO A 84 2.15 4.74 9.90
N PRO A 85 1.12 4.04 10.40
CA PRO A 85 1.31 2.85 11.22
C PRO A 85 2.30 1.88 10.56
N HIS A 86 3.13 1.20 11.36
CA HIS A 86 4.19 0.28 10.89
C HIS A 86 5.40 0.95 10.18
N GLY A 87 5.33 2.24 9.85
CA GLY A 87 6.46 3.04 9.38
C GLY A 87 7.24 2.40 8.22
N ASP A 88 8.57 2.49 8.28
CA ASP A 88 9.48 2.03 7.20
C ASP A 88 9.38 0.52 6.90
N ALA A 89 8.85 -0.29 7.83
CA ALA A 89 8.66 -1.71 7.61
C ALA A 89 7.68 -2.01 6.47
N LEU A 90 6.74 -1.09 6.20
CA LEU A 90 5.84 -1.17 5.04
C LEU A 90 6.60 -1.24 3.71
N GLY A 91 7.82 -0.70 3.66
CA GLY A 91 8.69 -0.73 2.48
C GLY A 91 8.96 -2.12 1.93
N GLU A 92 8.98 -3.15 2.79
CA GLU A 92 9.20 -4.54 2.40
C GLU A 92 8.05 -5.08 1.54
N LEU A 93 6.84 -4.50 1.63
CA LEU A 93 5.68 -4.97 0.87
C LEU A 93 5.79 -4.67 -0.62
N THR A 94 6.59 -3.67 -1.03
CA THR A 94 6.80 -3.27 -2.43
C THR A 94 7.12 -4.47 -3.35
N ILE A 95 7.81 -5.47 -2.81
CA ILE A 95 8.20 -6.66 -3.56
C ILE A 95 6.98 -7.46 -4.09
N TYR A 96 5.84 -7.41 -3.40
CA TYR A 96 4.63 -8.16 -3.77
C TYR A 96 3.85 -7.50 -4.91
N GLY A 97 3.87 -6.17 -5.01
CA GLY A 97 3.35 -5.42 -6.16
C GLY A 97 4.21 -5.59 -7.43
N ALA A 98 5.50 -5.88 -7.26
CA ALA A 98 6.50 -5.93 -8.32
C ALA A 98 6.98 -7.36 -8.64
N VAL A 99 8.00 -7.84 -7.95
CA VAL A 99 8.73 -9.07 -8.29
C VAL A 99 7.90 -10.32 -7.98
N ARG A 100 7.44 -10.43 -6.72
CA ARG A 100 6.74 -11.62 -6.22
C ARG A 100 5.35 -11.83 -6.83
N ARG A 101 4.89 -10.85 -7.61
CA ARG A 101 3.72 -10.98 -8.48
C ARG A 101 3.96 -11.98 -9.62
N TYR A 102 5.16 -11.98 -10.19
CA TYR A 102 5.49 -12.76 -11.39
C TYR A 102 6.31 -14.02 -11.08
N GLU A 103 6.98 -14.07 -9.93
CA GLU A 103 7.80 -15.21 -9.51
C GLU A 103 7.60 -15.57 -8.03
N GLU A 104 7.84 -16.82 -7.67
CA GLU A 104 7.74 -17.30 -6.28
C GLU A 104 8.92 -16.80 -5.42
N GLY A 105 10.03 -16.41 -6.06
CA GLY A 105 11.26 -16.05 -5.38
C GLY A 105 11.93 -17.25 -4.69
N PRO A 106 13.11 -17.03 -4.09
CA PRO A 106 13.87 -18.11 -3.44
C PRO A 106 13.30 -18.53 -2.07
N TRP A 107 12.39 -17.75 -1.49
CA TRP A 107 11.82 -17.97 -0.16
C TRP A 107 10.29 -17.95 -0.21
N SER A 108 9.64 -19.01 0.27
CA SER A 108 8.17 -19.08 0.34
C SER A 108 7.61 -18.09 1.36
N LEU A 109 6.56 -17.37 1.00
CA LEU A 109 5.77 -16.58 1.95
C LEU A 109 4.76 -17.49 2.66
N SER A 110 4.70 -17.46 3.98
CA SER A 110 3.68 -18.16 4.74
C SER A 110 2.35 -17.40 4.75
N TRP A 111 1.25 -18.12 4.97
CA TRP A 111 -0.07 -17.49 5.14
C TRP A 111 -0.16 -16.59 6.37
N GLU A 112 0.59 -16.91 7.44
CA GLU A 112 0.66 -16.08 8.64
C GLU A 112 1.33 -14.73 8.36
N GLU A 113 2.44 -14.72 7.64
CA GLU A 113 3.09 -13.48 7.19
C GLU A 113 2.18 -12.66 6.27
N ALA A 114 1.45 -13.32 5.37
CA ALA A 114 0.49 -12.64 4.50
C ALA A 114 -0.72 -12.06 5.28
N ASP A 115 -1.17 -12.73 6.34
CA ASP A 115 -2.21 -12.22 7.23
C ASP A 115 -1.73 -11.00 8.02
N LEU A 116 -0.48 -11.03 8.50
CA LEU A 116 0.14 -9.87 9.16
C LEU A 116 0.26 -8.69 8.20
N ALA A 117 0.65 -8.93 6.95
CA ALA A 117 0.69 -7.90 5.92
C ALA A 117 -0.70 -7.28 5.69
N LEU A 118 -1.76 -8.10 5.58
CA LEU A 118 -3.13 -7.61 5.42
C LEU A 118 -3.61 -6.84 6.66
N SER A 119 -3.24 -7.27 7.86
CA SER A 119 -3.54 -6.54 9.10
C SER A 119 -2.87 -5.16 9.10
N ALA A 120 -1.60 -5.08 8.72
CA ALA A 120 -0.88 -3.81 8.62
C ALA A 120 -1.53 -2.88 7.57
N ALA A 121 -1.92 -3.42 6.42
CA ALA A 121 -2.65 -2.69 5.39
C ALA A 121 -3.98 -2.11 5.90
N LYS A 122 -4.73 -2.87 6.71
CA LYS A 122 -5.96 -2.40 7.35
C LYS A 122 -5.70 -1.22 8.29
N ASP A 123 -4.65 -1.29 9.10
CA ASP A 123 -4.29 -0.18 10.01
C ASP A 123 -3.91 1.08 9.24
N VAL A 124 -3.13 0.94 8.16
CA VAL A 124 -2.75 2.04 7.28
C VAL A 124 -3.97 2.66 6.58
N LEU A 125 -4.92 1.85 6.12
CA LEU A 125 -6.15 2.36 5.53
C LEU A 125 -6.98 3.16 6.55
N ALA A 126 -7.14 2.63 7.77
CA ALA A 126 -7.86 3.33 8.84
C ALA A 126 -7.20 4.66 9.19
N TRP A 127 -5.86 4.68 9.27
CA TRP A 127 -5.08 5.91 9.47
C TRP A 127 -5.28 6.93 8.32
N ALA A 128 -5.23 6.47 7.07
CA ALA A 128 -5.41 7.34 5.92
C ALA A 128 -6.82 7.93 5.84
N LEU A 129 -7.85 7.16 6.22
CA LEU A 129 -9.23 7.64 6.33
C LEU A 129 -9.37 8.72 7.43
N ALA A 130 -8.67 8.58 8.55
CA ALA A 130 -8.67 9.58 9.63
C ALA A 130 -8.01 10.90 9.21
N CYS A 131 -7.05 10.86 8.27
CA CYS A 131 -6.37 12.05 7.74
C CYS A 131 -7.26 12.95 6.86
N LYS A 132 -8.45 12.47 6.46
CA LYS A 132 -9.45 13.24 5.68
C LYS A 132 -10.17 14.29 6.54
N GLY A 133 -10.20 14.10 7.87
CA GLY A 133 -10.88 14.96 8.84
C GLY A 133 -10.17 16.28 9.13
#